data_AF-A0A5C6UMG1-F1
#
_entry.id   AF-A0A5C6UMG1-F1
#
_cell.length_a   1.000
_cell.length_b   1.000
_cell.length_c   1.000
_cell.angle_alpha   90.00
_cell.angle_beta   90.00
_cell.angle_gamma   90.00
#
_symmetry.space_group_name_H-M   'P 1'
#
loop_
_entity.id
_entity.type
_entity.pdbx_description
1 polymer ?
#
loop_
_entity_poly.entity_id
_entity_poly.type
_entity_poly.pdbx_seq_one_letter_code
_entity_poly.pdbx_strand_id
1 'polypeptide(L)'
;MKTAFTAALLAVSALSLAACGGKGDDKLGDQVEQAADNNAAALEATADNLEDRAEAIRDNGEERSEAIDDADVNADALTNGQKAAVINGTAEVK
;
A
#
# COMPACT_ATOMS: atom_id res chain seq x y z
N MET A 1 -39.21 -3.26 58.92
CA MET A 1 -38.61 -2.13 58.19
C MET A 1 -37.21 -1.89 58.75
N LYS A 2 -36.13 -2.31 58.09
CA LYS A 2 -34.75 -1.80 58.26
C LYS A 2 -33.68 -2.58 57.47
N THR A 3 -33.96 -3.80 56.99
CA THR A 3 -32.93 -4.63 56.31
C THR A 3 -33.08 -4.74 54.80
N ALA A 4 -34.18 -4.25 54.21
CA ALA A 4 -34.41 -4.32 52.76
C ALA A 4 -33.84 -3.12 51.98
N PHE A 5 -33.35 -2.08 52.67
CA PHE A 5 -32.92 -0.83 52.03
C PHE A 5 -31.45 -0.82 51.58
N THR A 6 -30.61 -1.72 52.07
CA THR A 6 -29.15 -1.65 51.87
C THR A 6 -28.65 -2.45 50.66
N ALA A 7 -29.46 -3.35 50.10
CA ALA A 7 -29.09 -4.15 48.92
C ALA A 7 -29.40 -3.45 47.58
N ALA A 8 -30.20 -2.38 47.59
CA ALA A 8 -30.64 -1.69 46.37
C ALA A 8 -29.65 -0.61 45.88
N LEU A 9 -28.66 -0.22 46.68
CA LEU A 9 -27.77 0.91 46.37
C LEU A 9 -26.53 0.55 45.55
N LEU A 10 -26.20 -0.73 45.38
CA LEU A 10 -25.02 -1.18 44.62
C LEU A 10 -25.34 -1.69 43.20
N ALA A 11 -26.61 -1.84 42.85
CA ALA A 11 -27.02 -2.33 41.53
C ALA A 11 -27.37 -1.22 40.52
N VAL A 12 -27.47 0.04 40.96
CA VAL A 12 -27.95 1.15 40.10
C VAL A 12 -26.81 1.81 39.30
N SER A 13 -25.55 1.61 39.66
CA SER A 13 -24.41 2.21 38.94
C SER A 13 -24.01 1.47 37.66
N ALA A 14 -24.44 0.22 37.46
CA ALA A 14 -24.15 -0.55 36.24
C ALA A 14 -25.26 -0.44 35.16
N LEU A 15 -26.48 -0.04 35.55
CA LEU A 15 -27.62 0.07 34.63
C LEU A 15 -27.68 1.45 33.92
N SER A 16 -26.94 2.45 34.41
CA SER A 16 -26.82 3.77 33.77
C SER A 16 -26.03 3.74 32.46
N LEU A 17 -25.24 2.70 32.20
CA LEU A 17 -24.50 2.54 30.93
C LEU A 17 -25.30 1.80 29.85
N ALA A 18 -26.31 1.01 30.23
CA ALA A 18 -27.16 0.31 29.27
C ALA A 18 -28.37 1.16 28.79
N ALA A 19 -28.68 2.24 29.50
CA ALA A 19 -29.78 3.17 29.17
C ALA A 19 -29.33 4.47 28.48
N CYS A 20 -28.02 4.68 28.27
CA CYS A 20 -27.53 5.63 27.25
C CYS A 20 -27.39 4.86 25.93
N GLY A 21 -28.54 4.57 25.31
CA GLY A 21 -28.68 3.64 24.21
C GLY A 21 -27.94 4.04 22.94
N GLY A 22 -27.14 3.10 22.42
CA GLY A 22 -27.04 2.79 20.99
C GLY A 22 -26.50 3.88 20.08
N LYS A 23 -25.28 4.38 20.35
CA LYS A 23 -24.60 5.32 19.44
C LYS A 23 -23.08 5.41 19.58
N GLY A 24 -22.48 4.54 20.39
CA GLY A 24 -21.04 4.55 20.67
C GLY A 24 -20.30 3.49 19.86
N ASP A 25 -20.90 2.31 19.74
CA ASP A 25 -20.46 1.20 18.90
C ASP A 25 -20.60 1.51 17.42
N ASP A 26 -21.71 2.13 16.97
CA ASP A 26 -21.85 2.58 15.57
C ASP A 26 -20.75 3.60 15.19
N LYS A 27 -20.46 4.55 16.09
CA LYS A 27 -19.36 5.52 15.90
C LYS A 27 -17.98 4.87 15.94
N LEU A 28 -17.80 3.81 16.72
CA LEU A 28 -16.55 3.05 16.75
C LEU A 28 -16.39 2.23 15.46
N GLY A 29 -17.47 1.65 14.95
CA GLY A 29 -17.52 0.98 13.64
C GLY A 29 -17.12 1.93 12.52
N ASP A 30 -17.75 3.10 12.44
CA ASP A 30 -17.43 4.15 11.45
C ASP A 30 -15.96 4.60 11.54
N GLN A 31 -15.40 4.69 12.75
CA GLN A 31 -13.99 5.03 12.96
C GLN A 31 -13.04 3.91 12.49
N VAL A 32 -13.41 2.65 12.69
CA VAL A 32 -12.63 1.50 12.19
C VAL A 32 -12.67 1.46 10.67
N GLU A 33 -13.83 1.67 10.05
CA GLU A 33 -13.99 1.76 8.60
C GLU A 33 -13.16 2.90 8.02
N GLN A 34 -13.30 4.11 8.56
CA GLN A 34 -12.50 5.26 8.12
C GLN A 34 -10.99 5.04 8.29
N ALA A 35 -10.55 4.40 9.37
CA ALA A 35 -9.13 4.06 9.55
C ALA A 35 -8.67 3.04 8.51
N ALA A 36 -9.49 2.04 8.19
CA ALA A 36 -9.19 1.06 7.15
C ALA A 36 -9.10 1.73 5.77
N ASP A 37 -10.07 2.57 5.41
CA ASP A 37 -10.10 3.31 4.15
C ASP A 37 -8.89 4.22 3.99
N ASN A 38 -8.50 4.95 5.04
CA ASN A 38 -7.32 5.81 5.00
C ASN A 38 -6.03 5.00 4.79
N ASN A 39 -5.93 3.82 5.42
CA ASN A 39 -4.79 2.93 5.21
C ASN A 39 -4.79 2.36 3.79
N ALA A 40 -5.95 1.97 3.26
CA ALA A 40 -6.09 1.49 1.89
C ALA A 40 -5.70 2.56 0.88
N ALA A 41 -6.22 3.78 1.01
CA ALA A 41 -5.88 4.91 0.14
C ALA A 41 -4.38 5.24 0.15
N ALA A 42 -3.71 5.12 1.30
CA ALA A 42 -2.26 5.30 1.39
C ALA A 42 -1.48 4.19 0.65
N LEU A 43 -1.97 2.95 0.71
CA LEU A 43 -1.39 1.83 -0.03
C LEU A 43 -1.62 1.97 -1.54
N GLU A 44 -2.82 2.39 -1.96
CA GLU A 44 -3.15 2.68 -3.36
C GLU A 44 -2.24 3.77 -3.92
N ALA A 45 -2.09 4.90 -3.22
CA ALA A 45 -1.19 5.97 -3.65
C ALA A 45 0.28 5.50 -3.74
N THR A 46 0.69 4.56 -2.88
CA THR A 46 2.03 3.94 -2.98
C THR A 46 2.12 3.02 -4.19
N ALA A 47 1.08 2.24 -4.48
CA ALA A 47 1.02 1.34 -5.61
C ALA A 47 1.07 2.10 -6.94
N ASP A 48 0.29 3.17 -7.07
CA ASP A 48 0.30 4.04 -8.26
C ASP A 48 1.71 4.60 -8.51
N ASN A 49 2.38 5.08 -7.46
CA ASN A 49 3.75 5.58 -7.60
C ASN A 49 4.76 4.49 -8.00
N LEU A 50 4.55 3.25 -7.56
CA LEU A 50 5.39 2.12 -7.97
C LEU A 50 5.09 1.70 -9.42
N GLU A 51 3.84 1.77 -9.85
CA GLU A 51 3.43 1.52 -11.24
C GLU A 51 4.06 2.53 -12.18
N ASP A 52 3.98 3.83 -11.90
CA ASP A 52 4.61 4.90 -12.68
C ASP A 52 6.12 4.67 -12.84
N ARG A 53 6.80 4.28 -11.74
CA ARG A 53 8.24 3.96 -11.77
C ARG A 53 8.54 2.73 -12.60
N ALA A 54 7.69 1.70 -12.52
CA ALA A 54 7.85 0.48 -13.28
C ALA A 54 7.62 0.72 -14.79
N GLU A 55 6.67 1.59 -15.15
CA GLU A 55 6.47 2.06 -16.52
C GLU A 55 7.71 2.81 -17.03
N ALA A 56 8.20 3.80 -16.30
CA ALA A 56 9.42 4.53 -16.70
C ALA A 56 10.65 3.62 -16.90
N ILE A 57 10.79 2.56 -16.09
CA ILE A 57 11.86 1.57 -16.26
C ILE A 57 11.65 0.74 -17.54
N ARG A 58 10.40 0.36 -17.85
CA ARG A 58 10.06 -0.39 -19.07
C ARG A 58 10.31 0.46 -20.31
N ASP A 59 9.85 1.71 -20.31
CA ASP A 59 10.03 2.65 -21.42
C ASP A 59 11.52 2.90 -21.69
N ASN A 60 12.32 3.10 -20.65
CA ASN A 60 13.77 3.24 -20.83
C ASN A 60 14.43 1.96 -21.38
N GLY A 61 13.93 0.80 -20.98
CA GLY A 61 14.37 -0.49 -21.52
C GLY A 61 14.03 -0.64 -23.00
N GLU A 62 12.84 -0.22 -23.41
CA GLU A 62 12.38 -0.21 -24.79
C GLU A 62 13.21 0.75 -25.65
N GLU A 63 13.37 2.00 -25.23
CA GLU A 63 14.23 2.99 -25.92
C GLU A 63 15.65 2.48 -26.13
N ARG A 64 16.23 1.84 -25.10
CA ARG A 64 17.57 1.25 -25.21
C ARG A 64 17.60 0.04 -26.14
N SER A 65 16.53 -0.75 -26.19
CA SER A 65 16.42 -1.88 -27.11
C SER A 65 16.33 -1.40 -28.56
N GLU A 66 15.52 -0.36 -28.82
CA GLU A 66 15.42 0.29 -30.14
C GLU A 66 16.76 0.87 -30.57
N ALA A 67 17.48 1.57 -29.68
CA ALA A 67 18.81 2.08 -29.98
C ALA A 67 19.84 0.98 -30.30
N ILE A 68 19.70 -0.23 -29.73
CA ILE A 68 20.53 -1.39 -30.07
C ILE A 68 20.23 -1.89 -31.49
N ASP A 69 18.95 -1.95 -31.84
CA ASP A 69 18.49 -2.38 -33.16
C ASP A 69 18.92 -1.36 -34.23
N ASP A 70 18.67 -0.07 -34.01
CA ASP A 70 19.06 1.04 -34.89
C ASP A 70 20.58 1.13 -35.11
N ALA A 71 21.38 0.74 -34.11
CA ALA A 71 22.85 0.69 -34.20
C ALA A 71 23.37 -0.58 -34.91
N ASP A 72 22.49 -1.46 -35.40
CA ASP A 72 22.83 -2.71 -36.09
C ASP A 72 23.85 -3.57 -35.30
N VAL A 73 23.69 -3.67 -33.98
CA VAL A 73 24.67 -4.36 -33.12
C VAL A 73 24.77 -5.84 -33.49
N ASN A 74 25.94 -6.26 -33.96
CA ASN A 74 26.24 -7.66 -34.18
C ASN A 74 26.49 -8.39 -32.84
N ALA A 75 25.43 -8.91 -32.23
CA ALA A 75 25.50 -9.67 -30.99
C ALA A 75 26.41 -10.91 -31.09
N ASP A 76 26.58 -11.53 -32.26
CA ASP A 76 27.44 -12.71 -32.41
C ASP A 76 28.93 -12.37 -32.37
N ALA A 77 29.28 -11.11 -32.68
CA ALA A 77 30.65 -10.62 -32.56
C ALA A 77 31.03 -10.23 -31.11
N LEU A 78 30.07 -10.19 -30.18
CA LEU A 78 30.30 -9.81 -28.79
C LEU A 78 30.66 -11.02 -27.92
N THR A 79 31.65 -10.84 -27.05
CA THR A 79 31.88 -11.75 -25.92
C THR A 79 30.74 -11.64 -24.91
N ASN A 80 30.58 -12.66 -24.05
CA ASN A 80 29.56 -12.64 -23.00
C ASN A 80 29.69 -11.42 -22.06
N GLY A 81 30.92 -10.96 -21.77
CA GLY A 81 31.14 -9.78 -20.96
C GLY A 81 30.65 -8.50 -21.64
N GLN A 82 30.83 -8.39 -22.96
CA GLN A 82 30.34 -7.25 -23.74
C GLN A 82 28.81 -7.26 -23.86
N LYS A 83 28.20 -8.43 -24.06
CA LYS A 83 26.73 -8.58 -24.05
C LYS A 83 26.15 -8.11 -22.72
N ALA A 84 26.73 -8.56 -21.61
CA ALA A 84 26.30 -8.15 -20.28
C ALA A 84 26.45 -6.63 -20.07
N ALA A 85 27.52 -6.02 -20.59
CA ALA A 85 27.72 -4.58 -20.50
C ALA A 85 26.66 -3.78 -21.28
N VAL A 86 26.25 -4.25 -22.46
CA VAL A 86 25.18 -3.63 -23.26
C VAL A 86 23.82 -3.78 -22.55
N ILE A 87 23.48 -4.98 -22.07
CA ILE A 87 22.24 -5.25 -21.33
C ILE A 87 22.14 -4.38 -20.07
N ASN A 88 23.23 -4.31 -19.30
CA ASN A 88 23.27 -3.54 -18.06
C ASN A 88 23.44 -2.02 -18.28
N GLY A 89 23.63 -1.56 -19.52
CA GLY A 89 23.76 -0.15 -19.87
C GLY A 89 25.09 0.47 -19.46
N THR A 90 26.11 -0.35 -19.23
CA THR A 90 27.46 0.10 -18.87
C THR A 90 28.36 0.27 -20.09
N ALA A 91 27.88 -0.06 -21.29
CA ALA A 91 28.53 0.19 -22.56
C ALA A 91 27.55 0.93 -23.49
N GLU A 92 28.01 2.02 -24.10
CA GLU A 92 27.23 2.75 -25.11
C GLU A 92 27.19 1.96 -26.42
N VAL A 93 26.02 1.99 -27.03
CA VAL A 93 25.78 1.48 -28.37
C VAL A 93 25.97 2.66 -29.32
N LYS A 94 26.88 2.53 -30.28
CA LYS A 94 27.30 3.61 -31.17
C LYS A 94 26.61 3.54 -32.51
#